data_AF-A0A1V3XTA8-F1
#
_entry.id   AF-A0A1V3XTA8-F1
#
_cell.length_a   1.000
_cell.length_b   1.000
_cell.length_c   1.000
_cell.angle_alpha   90.00
_cell.angle_beta   90.00
_cell.angle_gamma   90.00
#
_symmetry.space_group_name_H-M   'P 1'
#
loop_
_entity.id
_entity.type
_entity.pdbx_description
1 polymer ?
#
loop_
_entity_poly.entity_id
_entity_poly.type
_entity_poly.pdbx_seq_one_letter_code
_entity_poly.pdbx_strand_id
1 'polypeptide(L)' 'MLQAAASWQRLADELTSAAASFESVTEALVGDSWQGWAAAAMASAAAPYASWLNAAAAGPRVRPSRPVQRRRCLRTR' A
#
# COMPACT_ATOMS: atom_id res chain seq x y z
N MET A 1 -8.42 -24.78 5.49
CA MET A 1 -7.77 -23.48 5.80
C MET A 1 -6.73 -23.05 4.78
N LEU A 2 -5.93 -23.95 4.18
CA LEU A 2 -4.93 -23.60 3.14
C LEU A 2 -5.53 -23.01 1.85
N GLN A 3 -6.70 -23.49 1.41
CA GLN A 3 -7.38 -22.97 0.21
C GLN A 3 -7.76 -21.49 0.32
N ALA A 4 -8.29 -21.08 1.49
CA ALA A 4 -8.61 -19.68 1.75
C ALA A 4 -7.34 -18.80 1.76
N ALA A 5 -6.23 -19.29 2.33
CA ALA A 5 -4.95 -18.58 2.28
C ALA A 5 -4.45 -18.42 0.83
N ALA A 6 -4.57 -19.46 0.00
CA ALA A 6 -4.19 -19.40 -1.41
C ALA A 6 -5.07 -18.42 -2.21
N SER A 7 -6.38 -18.33 -1.94
CA SER A 7 -7.25 -17.34 -2.58
C SER A 7 -6.90 -15.91 -2.18
N TRP A 8 -6.51 -15.67 -0.91
CA TRP A 8 -6.05 -14.35 -0.47
C TRP A 8 -4.71 -13.95 -1.11
N GLN A 9 -3.80 -14.91 -1.29
CA GLN A 9 -2.55 -14.67 -2.00
C GLN A 9 -2.80 -14.28 -3.46
N ARG A 10 -3.72 -14.97 -4.15
CA ARG A 10 -4.09 -14.59 -5.51
C ARG A 10 -4.71 -13.19 -5.59
N LEU A 11 -5.56 -12.83 -4.64
CA LEU A 11 -6.09 -11.46 -4.59
C LEU A 11 -4.97 -10.42 -4.42
N ALA A 12 -3.95 -10.71 -3.62
CA ALA A 12 -2.79 -9.84 -3.48
C ALA A 12 -2.06 -9.66 -4.82
N ASP A 13 -1.83 -10.74 -5.56
CA ASP A 13 -1.15 -10.70 -6.86
C ASP A 13 -1.95 -9.88 -7.90
N GLU A 14 -3.28 -10.01 -7.91
CA GLU A 14 -4.19 -9.21 -8.74
C GLU A 14 -4.13 -7.71 -8.37
N LEU A 15 -4.12 -7.38 -7.08
CA LEU A 15 -4.02 -5.99 -6.61
C LEU A 15 -2.68 -5.34 -6.98
N THR A 16 -1.57 -6.09 -6.87
CA THR A 16 -0.25 -5.61 -7.33
C THR A 16 -0.24 -5.38 -8.84
N SER A 17 -0.83 -6.29 -9.62
CA SER A 17 -0.93 -6.15 -11.08
C SER A 17 -1.79 -4.94 -11.47
N ALA A 18 -2.90 -4.72 -10.76
CA ALA A 18 -3.76 -3.55 -10.94
C ALA A 18 -3.04 -2.23 -10.61
N ALA A 19 -2.24 -2.21 -9.53
CA ALA A 19 -1.43 -1.04 -9.17
C ALA A 19 -0.42 -0.69 -10.29
N ALA A 20 0.30 -1.69 -10.80
CA ALA A 20 1.25 -1.50 -11.89
C ALA A 20 0.56 -1.03 -13.19
N SER A 21 -0.61 -1.56 -13.51
CA SER A 21 -1.39 -1.09 -14.67
C SER A 21 -1.85 0.35 -14.51
N PHE A 22 -2.25 0.77 -13.31
CA PHE A 22 -2.68 2.13 -13.03
C PHE A 22 -1.50 3.12 -13.14
N GLU A 23 -0.34 2.77 -12.59
CA GLU A 23 0.89 3.54 -12.73
C GLU A 23 1.28 3.69 -14.20
N SER A 24 1.27 2.59 -14.98
CA SER A 24 1.59 2.62 -16.41
C SER A 24 0.67 3.54 -17.22
N VAL A 25 -0.65 3.50 -16.99
CA VAL A 25 -1.61 4.41 -17.65
C VAL A 25 -1.36 5.85 -17.24
N THR A 26 -1.04 6.09 -15.97
CA THR A 26 -0.75 7.43 -15.45
C THR A 26 0.52 8.00 -16.09
N GLU A 27 1.59 7.21 -16.18
CA GLU A 27 2.84 7.60 -16.86
C GLU A 27 2.62 7.86 -18.35
N ALA A 28 1.85 7.00 -19.04
CA ALA A 28 1.51 7.20 -20.45
C ALA A 28 0.74 8.50 -20.69
N LEU A 29 -0.24 8.83 -19.82
CA LEU A 29 -0.98 10.08 -19.91
C LEU A 29 -0.08 11.29 -19.66
N VAL A 30 0.77 11.25 -18.63
CA VAL A 30 1.72 12.33 -18.29
C VAL A 30 2.77 12.54 -19.39
N GLY A 31 3.17 11.47 -20.08
CA GLY A 31 4.12 11.52 -21.19
C GLY A 31 3.54 12.01 -22.53
N ASP A 32 2.20 12.05 -22.66
CA ASP A 32 1.53 12.31 -23.94
C ASP A 32 0.50 13.45 -23.84
N SER A 33 -0.73 13.16 -23.37
CA SER A 33 -1.85 14.11 -23.43
C SER A 33 -1.94 15.07 -22.22
N TRP A 34 -1.38 14.69 -21.07
CA TRP A 34 -1.34 15.50 -19.85
C TRP A 34 0.05 16.08 -19.66
N GLN A 35 0.27 17.27 -20.21
CA GLN A 35 1.57 17.96 -20.11
C GLN A 35 1.50 19.18 -19.17
N GLY A 36 2.62 19.46 -18.50
CA GLY A 36 2.79 20.64 -17.64
C GLY A 36 2.51 20.43 -16.15
N TRP A 37 2.54 21.52 -15.38
CA TRP A 37 2.49 21.49 -13.91
C TRP A 37 1.20 20.88 -13.36
N ALA A 38 0.07 21.04 -14.06
CA ALA A 38 -1.20 20.44 -13.69
C ALA A 38 -1.18 18.90 -13.81
N ALA A 39 -0.48 18.36 -14.81
CA ALA A 39 -0.31 16.93 -14.98
C ALA A 39 0.58 16.33 -13.89
N ALA A 40 1.69 16.99 -13.57
CA ALA A 40 2.56 16.60 -12.45
C ALA A 40 1.78 16.60 -11.11
N ALA A 41 0.90 17.59 -10.90
CA ALA A 41 0.02 17.62 -9.74
C ALA A 41 -0.94 16.41 -9.72
N MET A 42 -1.59 16.07 -10.84
CA MET A 42 -2.46 14.87 -10.92
C MET A 42 -1.69 13.57 -10.69
N ALA A 43 -0.49 13.42 -11.25
CA ALA A 43 0.36 12.25 -11.01
C ALA A 43 0.73 12.10 -9.53
N SER A 44 1.08 13.21 -8.87
CA SER A 44 1.35 13.20 -7.42
C SER A 44 0.12 12.85 -6.58
N ALA A 45 -1.08 13.21 -7.04
CA ALA A 45 -2.34 12.86 -6.40
C ALA A 45 -2.74 11.38 -6.64
N ALA A 46 -2.26 10.77 -7.73
CA ALA A 46 -2.46 9.36 -8.05
C ALA A 46 -1.53 8.42 -7.26
N ALA A 47 -0.34 8.90 -6.85
CA ALA A 47 0.64 8.11 -6.09
C ALA A 47 0.11 7.52 -4.76
N PRO A 48 -0.66 8.24 -3.92
CA PRO A 48 -1.29 7.68 -2.73
C PRO A 48 -2.21 6.48 -3.02
N TYR A 49 -2.90 6.49 -4.16
CA TYR A 49 -3.79 5.40 -4.54
C TYR A 49 -3.03 4.14 -4.92
N ALA A 50 -1.98 4.27 -5.73
CA ALA A 50 -1.09 3.15 -6.06
C ALA A 50 -0.37 2.60 -4.82
N SER A 51 0.07 3.48 -3.91
CA SER A 51 0.64 3.07 -2.62
C SER A 51 -0.37 2.29 -1.77
N TRP A 52 -1.64 2.69 -1.75
CA TRP A 52 -2.69 1.99 -1.01
C TRP A 52 -2.95 0.59 -1.59
N LEU A 53 -3.01 0.45 -2.93
CA LEU A 53 -3.19 -0.85 -3.58
C LEU A 53 -2.07 -1.82 -3.22
N ASN A 54 -0.81 -1.35 -3.30
CA ASN A 54 0.35 -2.16 -2.91
C ASN A 54 0.34 -2.53 -1.42
N ALA A 55 -0.06 -1.60 -0.54
CA ALA A 55 -0.19 -1.89 0.88
C ALA A 55 -1.32 -2.89 1.19
N ALA A 56 -2.42 -2.82 0.45
CA ALA A 56 -3.52 -3.78 0.56
C ALA A 56 -3.11 -5.17 0.07
N ALA A 57 -2.34 -5.25 -1.03
CA ALA A 57 -1.76 -6.49 -1.54
C ALA A 57 -0.79 -7.14 -0.54
N ALA A 58 0.00 -6.36 0.20
CA ALA A 58 0.89 -6.88 1.25
C ALA A 58 0.15 -7.53 2.43
N GLY A 59 -1.17 -7.38 2.51
CA GLY A 59 -2.02 -7.95 3.55
C GLY A 59 -1.93 -7.18 4.88
N PRO A 60 -2.77 -7.55 5.86
CA PRO A 60 -2.75 -6.93 7.18
C PRO A 60 -1.38 -7.14 7.82
N ARG A 61 -0.63 -6.04 7.99
CA ARG A 61 0.60 -6.04 8.78
C ARG A 61 0.28 -6.61 10.16
N VAL A 62 0.88 -7.75 10.49
CA VAL A 62 0.80 -8.29 11.84
C VAL A 62 1.43 -7.27 12.77
N ARG A 63 0.60 -6.61 13.57
CA ARG A 63 1.07 -5.64 14.55
C ARG A 63 1.92 -6.41 15.55
N PRO A 64 3.23 -6.12 15.69
CA PRO A 64 4.01 -6.79 16.71
C PRO A 64 3.37 -6.53 18.06
N SER A 65 3.08 -7.60 18.80
CA SER A 65 2.55 -7.54 20.15
C SER A 65 3.48 -6.63 20.95
N ARG A 66 2.99 -5.46 21.39
CA ARG A 66 3.75 -4.65 22.33
C ARG A 66 4.10 -5.56 23.51
N PRO A 67 5.38 -5.79 23.82
CA PRO A 67 5.71 -6.49 25.05
C PRO A 67 5.04 -5.70 26.17
N VAL A 68 4.38 -6.39 27.09
CA VAL A 68 3.87 -5.76 28.30
C VAL A 68 5.09 -5.17 29.00
N GLN A 69 5.38 -3.89 28.76
CA GLN A 69 6.24 -3.10 29.62
C GLN A 69 5.46 -3.02 30.92
N ARG A 70 5.58 -4.10 31.72
CA ARG A 70 5.32 -4.12 33.15
C ARG A 70 5.90 -2.81 33.62
N ARG A 71 5.01 -1.89 34.00
CA ARG A 71 5.33 -0.62 34.64
C ARG A 71 6.27 -0.98 35.77
N ARG A 72 7.57 -0.94 35.49
CA ARG A 72 8.62 -1.32 36.41
C ARG A 72 8.47 -0.29 37.51
N CYS A 73 8.12 -0.78 38.69
CA CYS A 73 7.83 0.01 39.87
C CYS A 73 8.90 1.11 40.05
N LEU A 74 8.61 2.33 39.59
CA LEU A 74 9.28 3.55 40.06
C LEU A 74 8.40 4.15 41.16
N ARG A 75 8.06 3.32 42.14
CA ARG A 75 7.50 3.72 43.43
C ARG A 75 8.44 3.23 44.52
N THR A 76 9.68 3.70 44.46
CA THR A 76 10.68 3.63 45.54
C THR A 76 11.64 4.81 45.41
N ARG A 77 11.18 5.99 45.82
CA ARG A 77 11.75 6.76 46.93
C ARG A 77 10.87 7.97 47.22
#